data_AF-A0A0C9UI77-F1
#
_entry.id   AF-A0A0C9UI77-F1
#
_cell.length_a   1.000
_cell.length_b   1.000
_cell.length_c   1.000
_cell.angle_alpha   90.00
_cell.angle_beta   90.00
_cell.angle_gamma   90.00
#
_symmetry.space_group_name_H-M   'P 1'
#
loop_
_entity.id
_entity.type
_entity.pdbx_description
1 polymer ?
#
loop_
_entity_poly.entity_id
_entity_poly.type
_entity_poly.pdbx_seq_one_letter_code
_entity_poly.pdbx_strand_id
1 'polypeptide(L)' 'VPKFHLAAHIEGCADKYSFNWTKDVGRTCGENVESNWSSLNGLATSVREMGFGNRRDSITDAMLHHNWWKNTSESESVLL' A
#
# COMPACT_ATOMS: atom_id res chain seq x y z
N VAL A 1 15.08 -5.16 9.94
CA VAL A 1 13.79 -5.84 10.16
C VAL A 1 12.68 -4.89 9.70
N PRO A 2 11.87 -5.24 8.70
CA PRO A 2 10.74 -4.39 8.26
C PRO A 2 9.76 -4.12 9.40
N LYS A 3 9.06 -2.98 9.39
CA LYS A 3 8.14 -2.54 10.47
C LYS A 3 7.15 -3.64 10.89
N PHE A 4 6.57 -4.36 9.92
CA PHE A 4 5.65 -5.47 10.17
C PHE A 4 6.31 -6.62 10.94
N HIS A 5 7.54 -6.99 10.57
CA HIS A 5 8.30 -8.06 11.23
C HIS A 5 8.91 -7.65 12.57
N LEU A 6 8.86 -6.36 12.92
CA LEU A 6 9.47 -5.82 14.13
C LEU A 6 8.78 -6.36 15.41
N ALA A 7 7.48 -6.64 15.32
CA ALA A 7 6.69 -7.20 16.43
C ALA A 7 7.06 -8.65 16.77
N ALA A 8 7.53 -9.42 15.78
CA ALA A 8 7.98 -10.80 15.97
C ALA A 8 9.50 -10.93 16.19
N HIS A 9 10.21 -9.79 16.25
CA HIS A 9 11.64 -9.78 16.52
C HIS A 9 11.93 -9.92 18.03
N ILE A 10 13.20 -10.03 18.41
CA ILE A 10 13.59 -10.12 19.82
C ILE A 10 13.00 -8.98 20.66
N GLU A 11 12.72 -9.27 21.93
CA GLU A 11 12.18 -8.29 22.87
C GLU A 11 13.03 -7.01 22.93
N GLY A 12 12.37 -5.85 23.05
CA GLY A 12 12.99 -4.53 23.08
C GLY A 12 13.26 -3.90 21.72
N CYS A 13 13.20 -4.66 20.61
CA CYS A 13 13.35 -4.10 19.27
C CYS A 13 12.09 -3.38 18.76
N ALA A 14 10.91 -3.86 19.15
CA ALA A 14 9.62 -3.30 18.70
C ALA A 14 9.50 -1.81 19.04
N ASP A 15 9.81 -1.41 20.27
CA ASP A 15 9.73 -0.01 20.70
C ASP A 15 10.91 0.82 20.18
N LYS A 16 12.14 0.29 20.29
CA LYS A 16 13.36 1.02 19.92
C LYS A 16 13.41 1.41 18.45
N TYR A 17 12.87 0.56 17.57
CA TYR A 17 12.89 0.78 16.12
C TYR A 17 11.49 1.04 15.56
N SER A 18 10.52 1.37 16.41
CA SER A 18 9.18 1.75 15.96
C SER A 18 9.23 3.09 15.23
N PHE A 19 8.71 3.09 14.01
CA PHE A 19 8.47 4.34 13.28
C PHE A 19 7.39 5.21 13.94
N ASN A 20 6.62 4.67 14.88
CA ASN A 20 5.67 5.48 15.65
C ASN A 20 6.39 6.39 16.67
N TRP A 21 7.61 6.05 17.09
CA TRP A 21 8.41 6.81 18.05
C TRP A 21 9.60 7.54 17.41
N THR A 22 9.81 7.33 16.11
CA THR A 22 10.91 7.96 15.36
C THR A 22 10.42 9.29 14.80
N LYS A 23 11.17 10.37 15.04
CA LYS A 23 10.83 11.70 14.50
C LYS A 23 11.07 11.73 12.99
N ASP A 24 10.29 12.56 12.30
CA ASP A 24 10.43 12.88 10.87
C ASP A 24 10.31 11.68 9.90
N VAL A 25 9.67 10.59 10.33
CA VAL A 25 9.27 9.48 9.47
C VAL A 25 7.76 9.44 9.28
N GLY A 26 7.33 9.22 8.03
CA GLY A 26 5.93 8.99 7.70
C GLY A 26 5.44 7.65 8.21
N ARG A 27 4.12 7.52 8.43
CA ARG A 27 3.50 6.21 8.63
C ARG A 27 3.62 5.41 7.33
N THR A 28 4.08 4.18 7.48
CA THR A 28 4.15 3.20 6.40
C THR A 28 3.28 2.01 6.77
N CYS A 29 2.40 1.56 5.85
CA CYS A 29 1.65 0.32 6.03
C CYS A 29 2.45 -0.89 5.53
N GLY A 30 3.25 -0.72 4.47
CA GLY A 30 4.04 -1.80 3.87
C GLY A 30 3.26 -2.74 2.96
N GLU A 31 1.93 -2.62 2.91
CA GLU A 31 0.98 -3.49 2.21
C GLU A 31 0.47 -2.90 0.88
N ASN A 32 1.17 -1.91 0.32
CA ASN A 32 0.68 -1.19 -0.86
C ASN A 32 0.60 -2.11 -2.09
N VAL A 33 1.52 -3.07 -2.23
CA VAL A 33 1.53 -3.99 -3.37
C VAL A 33 0.37 -4.98 -3.26
N GLU A 34 0.18 -5.54 -2.07
CA GLU A 34 -0.87 -6.51 -1.73
C GLU A 34 -2.26 -5.89 -1.86
N SER A 35 -2.43 -4.64 -1.40
CA SER A 35 -3.68 -3.88 -1.53
C SER A 35 -4.04 -3.64 -3.00
N ASN A 36 -3.05 -3.28 -3.83
CA ASN A 36 -3.24 -3.16 -5.28
C ASN A 36 -3.66 -4.49 -5.91
N TRP A 37 -2.98 -5.59 -5.57
CA TRP A 37 -3.36 -6.89 -6.12
C TRP A 37 -4.79 -7.28 -5.76
N SER A 38 -5.20 -7.03 -4.52
CA SER A 38 -6.57 -7.26 -4.09
C SER A 38 -7.57 -6.42 -4.88
N SER A 39 -7.27 -5.15 -5.16
CA SER A 39 -8.18 -4.26 -5.89
C SER A 39 -8.33 -4.65 -7.37
N LEU A 40 -7.26 -5.18 -7.99
CA LEU A 40 -7.28 -5.63 -9.38
C LEU A 40 -8.23 -6.79 -9.66
N ASN A 41 -8.63 -7.56 -8.65
CA ASN A 41 -9.62 -8.63 -8.82
C ASN A 41 -10.97 -8.10 -9.35
N GLY A 42 -11.38 -6.89 -8.93
CA GLY A 42 -12.60 -6.26 -9.43
C GLY A 42 -12.49 -5.79 -10.89
N LEU A 43 -11.26 -5.55 -11.37
CA LEU A 43 -10.97 -5.11 -12.73
C LEU A 43 -10.76 -6.28 -13.70
N ALA A 44 -10.52 -7.49 -13.20
CA ALA A 44 -10.08 -8.63 -14.00
C ALA A 44 -10.99 -8.96 -15.19
N THR A 45 -12.31 -8.86 -15.02
CA THR A 45 -13.29 -9.17 -16.07
C THR A 45 -13.43 -8.06 -17.11
N SER A 46 -13.27 -6.79 -16.72
CA SER A 46 -13.44 -5.65 -17.64
C SER A 46 -12.27 -5.49 -18.61
N VAL A 47 -11.06 -5.88 -18.21
CA VAL A 47 -9.86 -5.78 -19.05
C VAL A 47 -9.54 -7.04 -19.85
N ARG A 48 -10.37 -8.09 -19.74
CA ARG A 48 -10.08 -9.41 -20.34
C ARG A 48 -10.11 -9.38 -21.87
N GLU A 49 -11.08 -8.68 -22.45
CA GLU A 49 -11.28 -8.61 -23.91
C GLU A 49 -10.50 -7.45 -24.55
N MET A 50 -9.77 -6.67 -23.76
CA MET A 50 -9.01 -5.53 -24.26
C MET A 50 -7.73 -5.96 -24.99
N GLY A 51 -7.37 -5.25 -26.06
CA GLY A 51 -6.08 -5.41 -26.73
C GLY A 51 -4.91 -5.05 -25.81
N PHE A 52 -3.70 -5.55 -26.13
CA PHE A 52 -2.53 -5.48 -25.25
C PHE A 52 -2.21 -4.08 -24.69
N GLY A 53 -2.18 -3.06 -25.55
CA GLY A 53 -1.89 -1.68 -25.13
C GLY A 53 -2.97 -1.15 -24.18
N ASN A 54 -4.23 -1.18 -24.62
CA ASN A 54 -5.37 -0.73 -23.82
C ASN A 54 -5.50 -1.47 -22.48
N ARG A 55 -5.21 -2.78 -22.47
CA ARG A 55 -5.20 -3.59 -21.25
C ARG A 55 -4.13 -3.12 -20.27
N ARG A 56 -2.90 -2.88 -20.76
CA ARG A 56 -1.79 -2.39 -19.94
C ARG A 56 -2.10 -1.00 -19.37
N ASP A 57 -2.63 -0.10 -20.18
CA ASP A 57 -2.93 1.26 -19.77
C ASP A 57 -4.06 1.28 -18.74
N SER A 58 -5.12 0.49 -18.95
CA SER A 58 -6.25 0.39 -18.00
C SER A 58 -5.82 -0.19 -16.64
N ILE A 59 -4.97 -1.21 -16.64
CA ILE A 59 -4.43 -1.78 -15.38
C ILE A 59 -3.54 -0.75 -14.68
N THR A 60 -2.68 -0.04 -15.43
CA THR A 60 -1.78 0.97 -14.87
C THR A 60 -2.55 2.12 -14.25
N ASP A 61 -3.57 2.63 -14.94
CA ASP A 61 -4.44 3.71 -14.44
C ASP A 61 -5.15 3.29 -13.14
N ALA A 62 -5.71 2.08 -13.10
CA ALA A 62 -6.34 1.56 -11.89
C ALA A 62 -5.37 1.43 -10.70
N MET A 63 -4.13 0.97 -10.94
CA MET A 63 -3.10 0.90 -9.90
C MET A 63 -2.70 2.29 -9.39
N LEU A 64 -2.55 3.27 -10.29
CA LEU A 64 -2.23 4.65 -9.92
C LEU A 64 -3.37 5.30 -9.13
N HIS A 65 -4.62 5.09 -9.54
CA HIS A 65 -5.79 5.56 -8.80
C HIS A 65 -5.85 4.94 -7.40
N HIS A 66 -5.63 3.63 -7.27
CA HIS A 66 -5.60 2.96 -5.99
C HIS A 66 -4.50 3.50 -5.07
N ASN A 67 -3.29 3.74 -5.61
CA ASN A 67 -2.20 4.37 -4.88
C ASN A 67 -2.56 5.77 -4.38
N TRP A 68 -3.17 6.60 -5.23
CA TRP A 68 -3.60 7.94 -4.85
C TRP A 68 -4.64 7.89 -3.74
N TRP A 69 -5.71 7.11 -3.93
CA TRP A 69 -6.80 6.98 -2.94
C TRP A 69 -6.31 6.49 -1.59
N LYS A 70 -5.42 5.48 -1.58
CA LYS A 70 -4.82 4.96 -0.35
C LYS A 70 -3.94 6.01 0.33
N ASN A 71 -3.05 6.67 -0.39
CA ASN A 71 -2.13 7.64 0.18
C ASN A 71 -2.87 8.87 0.75
N THR A 72 -3.91 9.36 0.08
CA THR A 72 -4.70 10.48 0.58
C THR A 72 -5.56 10.07 1.79
N SER A 73 -6.21 8.90 1.74
CA SER A 73 -7.01 8.40 2.87
C SER A 73 -6.15 8.12 4.11
N GLU A 74 -4.95 7.55 3.93
CA GLU A 74 -4.01 7.34 5.02
C GLU A 74 -3.52 8.67 5.60
N SER A 75 -3.36 9.72 4.77
CA SER A 75 -2.99 11.05 5.24
C SER A 75 -4.07 11.73 6.09
N GLU A 76 -5.35 11.54 5.77
CA GLU A 76 -6.47 12.09 6.55
C GLU A 76 -6.57 11.43 7.94
N SER A 77 -6.24 10.14 8.05
CA SER A 77 -6.22 9.41 9.32
C SER A 77 -5.12 9.86 10.31
N VAL A 78 -4.25 10.80 9.90
CA VAL A 78 -3.16 11.36 10.74
C VAL A 78 -3.59 12.63 11.48
N LEU A 79 -4.73 13.23 11.11
CA LEU A 79 -5.23 14.49 11.71
C LEU A 79 -6.23 14.31 12.86
N LEU A 80 -6.44 13.09 13.34
CA LEU A 80 -7.27 12.75 14.52
C LEU A 80 -6.47 11.89 15.50
#